data_AF-A0AAV8Y2F0-F1
#
_entry.id   AF-A0AAV8Y2F0-F1
#
_cell.length_a   1.000
_cell.length_b   1.000
_cell.length_c   1.000
_cell.angle_alpha   90.00
_cell.angle_beta   90.00
_cell.angle_gamma   90.00
#
_symmetry.space_group_name_H-M   'P 1'
#
loop_
_entity.id
_entity.type
_entity.pdbx_description
1 polymer ?
#
loop_
_entity_poly.entity_id
_entity_poly.type
_entity_poly.pdbx_seq_one_letter_code
_entity_poly.pdbx_strand_id
1 'polypeptide(L)'
;MSFRVDSREALKQLKIPEKPKKPLTPYVKFVIESRSDIIKQNPNIKPTEIIKKCAEHWRTVSSELKEKYANAYKSECEVYNKKILNFNASLTTEQREAIKSAADEKKEDKKKRKLRKVSKWFLLLL
;
A
#
# COMPACT_ATOMS: atom_id res chain seq x y z
N MET A 1 31.09 -9.49 -14.79
CA MET A 1 29.65 -9.32 -14.54
C MET A 1 29.38 -9.42 -13.04
N SER A 2 28.87 -8.37 -12.39
CA SER A 2 28.36 -8.50 -11.02
C SER A 2 26.99 -9.17 -11.08
N PHE A 3 26.91 -10.44 -10.67
CA PHE A 3 25.65 -11.10 -10.37
C PHE A 3 25.06 -10.46 -9.13
N ARG A 4 24.35 -9.34 -9.30
CA ARG A 4 23.44 -8.86 -8.26
C ARG A 4 22.30 -9.87 -8.19
N VAL A 5 22.33 -10.72 -7.17
CA VAL A 5 21.13 -11.46 -6.77
C VAL A 5 20.05 -10.42 -6.52
N ASP A 6 18.99 -10.43 -7.33
CA ASP A 6 17.86 -9.54 -7.12
C ASP A 6 17.33 -9.81 -5.71
N SER A 7 17.28 -8.77 -4.87
CA SER A 7 16.69 -8.85 -3.53
C SER A 7 15.34 -9.56 -3.52
N ARG A 8 14.54 -9.48 -4.60
CA ARG A 8 13.29 -10.24 -4.72
C ARG A 8 13.50 -11.75 -4.80
N GLU A 9 14.55 -12.17 -5.48
CA GLU A 9 14.90 -13.58 -5.64
C GLU A 9 15.45 -14.15 -4.33
N ALA A 10 16.28 -13.39 -3.61
CA ALA A 10 16.73 -13.75 -2.26
C ALA A 10 15.56 -13.96 -1.28
N LEU A 11 14.55 -13.08 -1.32
CA LEU A 11 13.35 -13.22 -0.47
C LEU A 11 12.53 -14.49 -0.81
N LYS A 12 12.46 -14.89 -2.09
CA LYS A 12 11.78 -16.12 -2.51
C LYS A 12 12.53 -17.37 -2.07
N GLN A 13 13.86 -17.38 -2.21
CA GLN A 13 14.69 -18.54 -1.84
C GLN A 13 14.58 -18.84 -0.33
N LEU A 14 14.50 -17.80 0.49
CA LEU A 14 14.31 -17.91 1.94
C LEU A 14 12.86 -18.25 2.36
N LYS A 15 11.97 -18.54 1.40
CA LYS A 15 10.55 -18.88 1.60
C LYS A 15 9.86 -17.97 2.61
N ILE A 16 10.16 -16.68 2.54
CA ILE A 16 9.65 -15.70 3.50
C ILE A 16 8.13 -15.58 3.31
N PRO A 17 7.32 -15.78 4.37
CA PRO A 17 5.88 -15.66 4.26
C PRO A 17 5.45 -14.27 3.80
N GLU A 18 4.27 -14.14 3.21
CA GLU A 18 3.77 -12.81 2.80
C GLU A 18 3.50 -11.95 4.04
N LYS A 19 4.09 -10.75 4.06
CA LYS A 19 3.86 -9.79 5.14
C LYS A 19 2.37 -9.44 5.21
N PRO A 20 1.73 -9.53 6.40
CA PRO A 20 0.36 -9.08 6.58
C PRO A 20 0.16 -7.66 6.04
N LYS A 21 -0.91 -7.45 5.26
CA LYS A 21 -1.27 -6.13 4.72
C LYS A 21 -2.06 -5.35 5.75
N LYS A 22 -1.80 -4.04 5.83
CA LYS A 22 -2.58 -3.14 6.69
C LYS A 22 -4.05 -3.13 6.26
N PRO A 23 -4.99 -3.05 7.21
CA PRO A 23 -6.40 -2.93 6.88
C PRO A 23 -6.69 -1.61 6.17
N LEU A 24 -7.77 -1.59 5.39
CA LEU A 24 -8.17 -0.42 4.62
C LEU A 24 -8.88 0.57 5.54
N THR A 25 -8.60 1.85 5.39
CA THR A 25 -9.28 2.88 6.18
C THR A 25 -10.78 2.92 5.86
N PRO A 26 -11.63 3.42 6.79
CA PRO A 26 -13.08 3.53 6.59
C PRO A 26 -13.47 4.13 5.23
N TYR A 27 -12.86 5.26 4.88
CA TYR A 27 -13.11 5.94 3.62
C TYR A 27 -12.69 5.11 2.39
N VAL A 28 -11.52 4.46 2.43
CA VAL A 28 -11.06 3.64 1.29
C VAL A 28 -11.97 2.44 1.09
N LYS A 29 -12.46 1.85 2.18
CA LYS A 29 -13.42 0.75 2.12
C LYS A 29 -14.74 1.21 1.49
N PHE A 30 -15.27 2.34 1.93
CA PHE A 30 -16.44 2.98 1.32
C PHE A 30 -16.27 3.27 -0.18
N VAL A 31 -15.10 3.80 -0.59
CA VAL A 31 -14.81 4.07 -2.01
C VAL A 31 -14.83 2.79 -2.84
N ILE A 32 -14.24 1.69 -2.35
CA ILE A 32 -14.21 0.42 -3.08
C ILE A 32 -15.62 -0.13 -3.27
N GLU A 33 -16.45 -0.09 -2.22
CA GLU A 33 -17.83 -0.57 -2.27
C GLU A 33 -18.69 0.29 -3.21
N SER A 34 -18.57 1.61 -3.09
CA SER A 34 -19.35 2.58 -3.89
C SER A 34 -18.92 2.66 -5.36
N ARG A 35 -17.66 2.32 -5.67
CA ARG A 35 -17.09 2.46 -7.02
C ARG A 35 -17.86 1.65 -8.06
N SER A 36 -18.31 0.46 -7.70
CA SER A 36 -18.97 -0.45 -8.65
C SER A 36 -20.27 0.17 -9.19
N ASP A 37 -21.06 0.80 -8.33
CA ASP A 37 -22.34 1.41 -8.72
C ASP A 37 -22.13 2.70 -9.51
N ILE A 38 -21.11 3.49 -9.19
CA ILE A 38 -20.75 4.69 -9.96
C ILE A 38 -20.32 4.31 -11.40
N ILE A 39 -19.58 3.21 -11.56
CA ILE A 39 -19.18 2.73 -12.89
C ILE A 39 -20.39 2.22 -13.67
N LYS A 40 -21.32 1.49 -13.04
CA LYS A 40 -22.55 1.04 -13.71
C LYS A 40 -23.38 2.20 -14.24
N GLN A 41 -23.50 3.28 -13.45
CA GLN A 41 -24.24 4.48 -13.86
C GLN A 41 -23.50 5.31 -14.92
N ASN A 42 -22.17 5.24 -14.97
CA ASN A 42 -21.37 5.97 -15.95
C ASN A 42 -20.14 5.14 -16.37
N PRO A 43 -20.29 4.25 -17.37
CA PRO A 43 -19.24 3.30 -17.75
C PRO A 43 -17.93 3.95 -18.24
N ASN A 44 -18.00 5.18 -18.75
CA ASN A 44 -16.85 5.93 -19.28
C ASN A 44 -16.26 6.94 -18.29
N ILE A 45 -16.70 6.91 -17.02
CA ILE A 45 -16.22 7.85 -16.01
C ILE A 45 -14.73 7.67 -15.71
N LYS A 46 -13.99 8.78 -15.67
CA LYS A 46 -12.57 8.76 -15.31
C LYS A 46 -12.42 8.35 -13.84
N PRO A 47 -11.42 7.53 -13.47
CA PRO A 47 -11.17 7.15 -12.09
C PRO A 47 -11.06 8.33 -11.12
N THR A 48 -10.49 9.45 -11.55
CA THR A 48 -10.38 10.68 -10.75
C THR A 48 -11.74 11.25 -10.37
N GLU A 49 -12.71 11.19 -11.28
CA GLU A 49 -14.07 11.68 -11.04
C GLU A 49 -14.86 10.74 -10.12
N ILE A 50 -14.61 9.43 -10.18
CA ILE A 50 -15.17 8.47 -9.22
C ILE A 50 -14.75 8.85 -7.80
N ILE A 51 -13.45 9.08 -7.57
CA ILE A 51 -12.93 9.42 -6.25
C ILE A 51 -13.53 10.74 -5.74
N LYS A 52 -13.68 11.75 -6.61
CA LYS A 52 -14.33 13.01 -6.26
C LYS A 52 -15.77 12.80 -5.80
N LYS A 53 -16.57 12.07 -6.58
CA LYS A 53 -17.97 11.75 -6.22
C LYS A 53 -18.05 10.96 -4.91
N CYS A 54 -17.18 9.99 -4.69
CA CYS A 54 -17.12 9.27 -3.42
C CYS A 54 -16.73 10.20 -2.25
N ALA A 55 -15.82 11.15 -2.45
CA ALA A 55 -15.43 12.11 -1.42
C ALA A 55 -16.59 13.04 -1.03
N GLU A 56 -17.35 13.51 -2.01
CA GLU A 56 -18.56 14.32 -1.80
C GLU A 56 -19.61 13.53 -1.03
N HIS A 57 -19.93 12.31 -1.48
CA HIS A 57 -20.88 11.43 -0.81
C HIS A 57 -20.42 11.09 0.63
N TRP A 58 -19.14 10.79 0.84
CA TRP A 58 -18.63 10.49 2.17
C TRP A 58 -18.76 11.66 3.16
N ARG A 59 -18.81 12.91 2.69
CA ARG A 59 -19.08 14.05 3.57
C ARG A 59 -20.53 14.05 4.05
N THR A 60 -21.47 13.65 3.19
CA THR A 60 -22.91 13.70 3.46
C THR A 60 -23.49 12.42 4.07
N VAL A 61 -22.78 11.29 4.06
CA VAL A 61 -23.27 10.06 4.73
C VAL A 61 -23.44 10.26 6.24
N SER A 62 -24.41 9.53 6.81
CA SER A 62 -24.78 9.60 8.22
C SER A 62 -23.62 9.25 9.15
N SER A 63 -23.66 9.78 10.37
CA SER A 63 -22.71 9.42 11.44
C SER A 63 -22.73 7.92 11.73
N GLU A 64 -23.89 7.30 11.76
CA GLU A 64 -24.07 5.86 11.98
C GLU A 64 -23.33 5.01 10.94
N LEU A 65 -23.42 5.39 9.66
CA LEU A 65 -22.71 4.67 8.60
C LEU A 65 -21.20 4.87 8.75
N LYS A 66 -20.74 6.09 9.04
CA LYS A 66 -19.31 6.36 9.30
C LYS A 66 -18.80 5.55 10.49
N GLU A 67 -19.58 5.46 11.55
CA GLU A 67 -19.27 4.68 12.75
C GLU A 67 -19.18 3.19 12.45
N LYS A 68 -20.10 2.64 11.64
CA LYS A 68 -20.03 1.24 11.17
C LYS A 68 -18.69 0.93 10.50
N TYR A 69 -18.24 1.79 9.58
CA TYR A 69 -16.93 1.60 8.93
C TYR A 69 -15.76 1.80 9.90
N ALA A 70 -15.85 2.73 10.86
CA ALA A 70 -14.83 2.95 11.88
C ALA A 70 -14.67 1.73 12.81
N ASN A 71 -15.78 1.15 13.26
CA ASN A 71 -15.79 -0.04 14.11
C ASN A 71 -15.24 -1.27 13.37
N ALA A 72 -15.64 -1.47 12.11
CA ALA A 72 -15.06 -2.50 11.26
C ALA A 72 -13.55 -2.33 11.10
N TYR A 73 -13.07 -1.10 10.82
CA TYR A 73 -11.65 -0.81 10.72
C TYR A 73 -10.89 -1.09 12.02
N LYS A 74 -11.46 -0.74 13.18
CA LYS A 74 -10.86 -1.01 14.49
C LYS A 74 -10.67 -2.51 14.71
N SER A 75 -11.70 -3.31 14.45
CA SER A 75 -11.62 -4.77 14.56
C SER A 75 -10.57 -5.36 13.60
N GLU A 76 -10.54 -4.90 12.35
CA GLU A 76 -9.54 -5.34 11.38
C GLU A 76 -8.10 -4.94 11.79
N CYS A 77 -7.92 -3.78 12.43
CA CYS A 77 -6.65 -3.36 13.01
C CYS A 77 -6.18 -4.30 14.12
N GLU A 78 -7.08 -4.73 15.01
CA GLU A 78 -6.74 -5.68 16.08
C GLU A 78 -6.29 -7.03 15.49
N VAL A 79 -7.00 -7.53 14.48
CA VAL A 79 -6.62 -8.76 13.77
C VAL A 79 -5.28 -8.59 13.06
N TYR A 80 -5.06 -7.47 12.38
CA TYR A 80 -3.80 -7.15 11.72
C TYR A 80 -2.64 -7.09 12.72
N ASN A 81 -2.85 -6.46 13.88
CA ASN A 81 -1.83 -6.35 14.93
C ASN A 81 -1.40 -7.73 15.42
N LYS A 82 -2.34 -8.64 15.65
CA LYS A 82 -2.02 -10.05 15.99
C LYS A 82 -1.24 -10.73 14.86
N LYS A 83 -1.68 -10.59 13.61
CA LYS A 83 -1.01 -11.18 12.44
C LYS A 83 0.41 -10.67 12.26
N ILE A 84 0.65 -9.37 12.41
CA ILE A 84 1.98 -8.78 12.21
C ILE A 84 2.94 -9.13 13.36
N LEU A 85 2.45 -9.24 14.60
CA LEU A 85 3.23 -9.73 15.73
C LEU A 85 3.67 -11.17 15.50
N ASN A 86 2.73 -12.05 15.13
CA ASN A 86 3.04 -13.45 14.82
C ASN A 86 4.00 -13.58 13.63
N PHE A 87 3.77 -12.80 12.57
CA PHE A 87 4.67 -12.74 11.42
C PHE A 87 6.10 -12.39 11.87
N ASN A 88 6.29 -11.29 12.60
CA ASN A 88 7.62 -10.88 13.05
C ASN A 88 8.28 -11.92 13.97
N ALA A 89 7.50 -12.55 14.86
CA ALA A 89 7.99 -13.60 15.74
C ALA A 89 8.41 -14.87 14.99
N SER A 90 7.69 -15.23 13.91
CA SER A 90 7.97 -16.43 13.10
C SER A 90 9.21 -16.33 12.20
N LEU A 91 9.74 -15.12 11.97
CA LEU A 91 10.88 -14.93 11.08
C LEU A 91 12.20 -15.33 11.74
N THR A 92 13.03 -16.06 11.01
CA THR A 92 14.42 -16.34 11.39
C THR A 92 15.30 -15.08 11.28
N THR A 93 16.47 -15.11 11.91
CA THR A 93 17.46 -14.02 11.81
C THR A 93 17.83 -13.74 10.35
N GLU A 94 18.12 -14.78 9.58
CA GLU A 94 18.47 -14.68 8.16
C GLU A 94 17.32 -14.06 7.34
N GLN A 95 16.07 -14.47 7.59
CA GLN A 95 14.90 -13.89 6.92
C GLN A 95 14.72 -12.40 7.26
N ARG A 96 14.95 -12.01 8.53
CA ARG A 96 14.89 -10.60 8.96
C ARG A 96 15.96 -9.75 8.30
N GLU A 97 17.18 -10.27 8.21
CA GLU A 97 18.31 -9.60 7.55
C GLU A 97 18.06 -9.44 6.06
N ALA A 98 17.57 -10.48 5.38
CA ALA A 98 17.19 -10.40 3.97
C ALA A 98 16.09 -9.36 3.72
N ILE A 99 15.07 -9.29 4.58
CA ILE A 99 14.02 -8.25 4.51
C ILE A 99 14.62 -6.85 4.68
N LYS A 100 15.55 -6.68 5.63
CA LYS A 100 16.21 -5.38 5.90
C LYS A 100 17.07 -4.94 4.72
N SER A 101 17.94 -5.81 4.23
CA SER A 101 18.80 -5.53 3.06
C SER A 101 17.97 -5.18 1.82
N ALA A 102 16.91 -5.95 1.55
CA ALA A 102 15.98 -5.65 0.44
C ALA A 102 15.23 -4.32 0.63
N ALA A 103 14.90 -3.94 1.88
CA ALA A 103 14.30 -2.65 2.17
C ALA A 103 15.27 -1.48 1.97
N ASP A 104 16.54 -1.64 2.35
CA ASP A 104 17.56 -0.61 2.22
C ASP A 104 17.98 -0.40 0.76
N GLU A 105 18.13 -1.49 -0.01
CA GLU A 105 18.34 -1.39 -1.47
C GLU A 105 17.20 -0.63 -2.15
N LYS A 106 15.95 -0.93 -1.81
CA LYS A 106 14.78 -0.19 -2.34
C LYS A 106 14.80 1.28 -1.96
N LYS A 107 15.30 1.66 -0.78
CA LYS A 107 15.44 3.07 -0.38
C LYS A 107 16.51 3.76 -1.21
N GLU A 108 17.66 3.13 -1.39
CA GLU A 108 18.76 3.67 -2.20
C GLU A 108 18.36 3.82 -3.67
N ASP A 109 17.68 2.85 -4.24
CA ASP A 109 17.12 2.94 -5.59
C ASP A 109 16.15 4.12 -5.72
N LYS A 110 15.27 4.33 -4.73
CA LYS A 110 14.37 5.48 -4.71
C LYS A 110 15.13 6.81 -4.64
N LYS A 111 16.19 6.91 -3.83
CA LYS A 111 17.05 8.10 -3.74
C LYS A 111 17.73 8.38 -5.08
N LYS A 112 18.37 7.37 -5.69
CA LYS A 112 19.02 7.49 -7.00
C LYS A 112 18.04 7.89 -8.10
N ARG A 113 16.83 7.32 -8.11
CA ARG A 113 15.77 7.71 -9.07
C ARG A 113 15.34 9.16 -8.90
N LYS A 114 15.18 9.63 -7.65
CA LYS A 114 14.86 11.04 -7.37
C LYS A 114 16.00 11.96 -7.85
N LEU A 115 17.24 11.64 -7.50
CA LEU A 115 18.40 12.41 -7.93
C LEU A 115 18.48 12.50 -9.46
N ARG A 116 18.36 11.37 -10.16
CA ARG A 116 18.34 11.33 -11.64
C ARG A 116 17.24 12.20 -12.24
N LYS A 117 16.03 12.22 -11.66
CA LYS A 117 14.94 13.08 -12.11
C LYS A 117 15.27 14.56 -11.91
N VAL A 118 15.82 14.92 -10.75
CA VAL A 118 16.24 16.29 -10.45
C VAL A 118 17.36 16.71 -11.40
N SER A 119 18.43 15.92 -11.53
CA SER A 119 19.54 16.22 -12.45
C SER A 119 19.06 16.34 -13.90
N LYS A 120 18.15 15.47 -14.36
CA LYS A 120 17.55 15.58 -15.70
C LYS A 120 16.71 16.84 -15.87
N TRP A 121 15.97 17.25 -14.83
CA TRP A 121 15.19 18.49 -14.87
C TRP A 121 16.07 19.74 -14.94
N PHE A 122 17.18 19.76 -14.18
CA PHE A 122 18.17 20.83 -14.24
C PHE A 122 18.85 20.95 -15.61
N LEU A 123 19.18 19.82 -16.25
CA LEU A 123 19.78 19.82 -17.60
C LEU A 123 18.81 20.21 -18.73
N LEU A 124 17.49 20.28 -18.47
CA LEU A 124 16.48 20.69 -19.46
C LEU A 124 16.10 22.18 -19.35
N LEU A 125 16.67 22.91 -18.39
CA LEU A 125 16.40 24.34 -18.13
C LEU A 125 17.58 25.27 -18.49
N LEU A 126 18.68 24.69 -18.98
CA LEU A 126 19.80 25.38 -19.64
C LEU A 126 19.72 25.07 -21.14
#